data_AF-A0A3B9LUQ5-F1
#
_entry.id   AF-A0A3B9LUQ5-F1
#
_cell.length_a   1.000
_cell.length_b   1.000
_cell.length_c   1.000
_cell.angle_alpha   90.00
_cell.angle_beta   90.00
_cell.angle_gamma   90.00
#
_symmetry.space_group_name_H-M   'P 1'
#
loop_
_entity.id
_entity.type
_entity.pdbx_description
1 polymer ?
#
loop_
_entity_poly.entity_id
_entity_poly.type
_entity_poly.pdbx_seq_one_letter_code
_entity_poly.pdbx_strand_id
1 'polypeptide(L)'
;MKKQMFREREGIHREDGAEGEFYNGAFYVQALQRLPVDKAMQVAGKVGSFFWADAPHILVWLCLGCATDVGLTDTPRAITQNSRRQA
;
A
#
# COMPACT_ATOMS: atom_id res chain seq x y z
N MET A 1 11.08 4.64 -22.78
CA MET A 1 10.78 4.06 -21.46
C MET A 1 9.39 3.43 -21.50
N LYS A 2 9.28 2.10 -21.34
CA LYS A 2 7.97 1.44 -21.18
C LYS A 2 7.40 1.88 -19.83
N LYS A 3 6.23 2.53 -19.81
CA LYS A 3 5.48 2.80 -18.57
C LYS A 3 5.25 1.44 -17.90
N GLN A 4 5.89 1.16 -16.77
CA GLN A 4 5.54 0.01 -15.97
C GLN A 4 4.12 0.24 -15.45
N MET A 5 3.16 -0.56 -15.95
CA MET A 5 1.81 -0.59 -15.41
C MET A 5 1.87 -1.40 -14.11
N PHE A 6 1.75 -0.72 -12.98
CA PHE A 6 1.57 -1.38 -11.70
C PHE A 6 0.12 -1.84 -11.57
N ARG A 7 -0.09 -2.99 -10.94
CA ARG A 7 -1.42 -3.48 -10.56
C ARG A 7 -1.79 -2.89 -9.20
N GLU A 8 -3.00 -2.38 -9.04
CA GLU A 8 -3.44 -1.79 -7.78
C GLU A 8 -4.13 -2.83 -6.88
N ARG A 9 -3.94 -2.70 -5.57
CA ARG A 9 -4.67 -3.41 -4.53
C ARG A 9 -5.12 -2.40 -3.49
N GLU A 10 -6.38 -2.49 -3.12
CA GLU A 10 -7.02 -1.46 -2.31
C GLU A 10 -7.34 -2.01 -0.93
N GLY A 11 -7.12 -1.17 0.08
CA GLY A 11 -7.68 -1.38 1.41
C GLY A 11 -9.20 -1.20 1.40
N ILE A 12 -9.93 -2.01 2.16
CA ILE A 12 -11.41 -1.98 2.24
C ILE A 12 -11.98 -0.59 2.52
N HIS A 13 -11.26 0.25 3.28
CA HIS A 13 -11.71 1.60 3.65
C HIS A 13 -11.76 2.59 2.48
N ARG A 14 -11.28 2.21 1.29
CA ARG A 14 -11.39 3.06 0.10
C ARG A 14 -12.83 3.19 -0.36
N GLU A 15 -13.61 2.12 -0.23
CA GLU A 15 -15.05 2.12 -0.55
C GLU A 15 -15.83 3.05 0.38
N ASP A 16 -15.37 3.20 1.62
CA ASP A 16 -15.91 4.12 2.62
C ASP A 16 -15.52 5.60 2.40
N GLY A 17 -14.73 5.89 1.36
CA GLY A 17 -14.27 7.25 1.03
C GLY A 17 -13.16 7.79 1.93
N ALA A 18 -12.44 6.93 2.66
CA ALA A 18 -11.33 7.35 3.51
C ALA A 18 -10.16 7.94 2.70
N GLU A 19 -9.45 8.91 3.29
CA GLU A 19 -8.21 9.43 2.72
C GLU A 19 -7.06 8.42 2.87
N GLY A 20 -6.18 8.38 1.86
CA GLY A 20 -5.08 7.41 1.81
C GLY A 20 -4.15 7.59 0.62
N GLU A 21 -3.08 6.81 0.62
CA GLU A 21 -1.99 6.89 -0.35
C GLU A 21 -1.60 5.52 -0.92
N PHE A 22 -0.91 5.54 -2.06
CA PHE A 22 -0.35 4.33 -2.68
C PHE A 22 1.09 4.09 -2.25
N TYR A 23 1.34 2.86 -1.82
CA TYR A 23 2.65 2.35 -1.43
C TYR A 23 3.11 1.27 -2.40
N ASN A 24 4.41 1.17 -2.64
CA ASN A 24 4.94 0.03 -3.40
C ASN A 24 4.69 -1.28 -2.63
N GLY A 25 4.19 -2.31 -3.33
CA GLY A 25 3.87 -3.60 -2.73
C GLY A 25 5.05 -4.27 -2.03
N ALA A 26 6.27 -4.12 -2.53
CA ALA A 26 7.46 -4.66 -1.87
C ALA A 26 7.71 -3.99 -0.51
N PHE A 27 7.48 -2.69 -0.40
CA PHE A 27 7.60 -1.97 0.88
C PHE A 27 6.49 -2.33 1.84
N TYR A 28 5.27 -2.53 1.34
CA TYR A 28 4.16 -3.03 2.15
C TYR A 28 4.45 -4.42 2.72
N VAL A 29 4.93 -5.36 1.89
CA VAL A 29 5.30 -6.71 2.36
C VAL A 29 6.42 -6.65 3.40
N GLN A 30 7.47 -5.83 3.17
CA GLN A 30 8.53 -5.62 4.15
C GLN A 30 8.02 -5.04 5.48
N ALA A 31 7.03 -4.14 5.42
CA ALA A 31 6.41 -3.56 6.61
C ALA A 31 5.60 -4.60 7.39
N LEU A 32 4.79 -5.41 6.70
CA LEU A 32 4.06 -6.52 7.32
C LEU A 32 4.99 -7.52 8.01
N GLN A 33 6.12 -7.86 7.38
CA GLN A 33 7.10 -8.81 7.93
C GLN A 33 7.76 -8.35 9.23
N ARG A 34 7.67 -7.07 9.58
CA ARG A 34 8.21 -6.52 10.83
C ARG A 34 7.20 -6.54 11.98
N LEU A 35 5.95 -6.88 11.71
CA LEU A 35 4.90 -6.91 12.72
C LEU A 35 4.75 -8.29 13.36
N PRO A 36 4.19 -8.38 14.57
CA PRO A 36 3.67 -9.63 15.09
C PRO A 36 2.66 -10.25 14.14
N VAL A 37 2.66 -11.59 14.01
CA VAL A 37 1.86 -12.33 13.03
C VAL A 37 0.38 -11.94 13.07
N ASP A 38 -0.22 -11.86 14.26
CA ASP A 38 -1.64 -11.51 14.40
C ASP A 38 -1.95 -10.12 13.82
N LYS A 39 -1.08 -9.14 14.09
CA LYS A 39 -1.23 -7.77 13.56
C LYS A 39 -1.01 -7.74 12.05
N ALA A 40 0.00 -8.46 11.56
CA ALA A 40 0.25 -8.58 10.13
C ALA A 40 -0.96 -9.17 9.39
N MET A 41 -1.56 -10.24 9.93
CA MET A 41 -2.74 -10.89 9.36
C MET A 41 -3.98 -9.98 9.40
N GLN A 42 -4.18 -9.24 10.49
CA GLN A 42 -5.27 -8.26 10.59
C GLN A 42 -5.17 -7.17 9.53
N VAL A 43 -3.98 -6.64 9.25
CA VAL A 43 -3.82 -5.61 8.21
C VAL A 43 -3.86 -6.22 6.81
N ALA A 44 -3.24 -7.37 6.58
CA ALA A 44 -3.28 -8.06 5.30
C ALA A 44 -4.71 -8.43 4.86
N GLY A 45 -5.55 -8.83 5.81
CA GLY A 45 -6.96 -9.14 5.54
C GLY A 45 -7.81 -7.93 5.11
N LYS A 46 -7.31 -6.70 5.29
CA LYS A 46 -7.98 -5.47 4.86
C LYS A 46 -7.60 -5.08 3.42
N VAL A 47 -6.61 -5.73 2.80
CA VAL A 47 -6.11 -5.39 1.46
C VAL A 47 -6.48 -6.51 0.49
N GLY A 48 -6.88 -6.15 -0.73
CA GLY A 48 -7.13 -7.13 -1.79
C GLY A 48 -5.94 -8.08 -1.99
N SER A 49 -6.21 -9.38 -2.07
CA SER A 49 -5.17 -10.42 -2.13
C SER A 49 -4.27 -10.30 -3.37
N PHE A 50 -2.99 -10.63 -3.20
CA PHE A 50 -2.01 -10.74 -4.28
C PHE A 50 -0.88 -11.71 -3.90
N PHE A 51 -0.16 -12.22 -4.89
CA PHE A 51 1.01 -13.07 -4.66
C PHE A 51 2.21 -12.23 -4.23
N TRP A 52 2.96 -12.65 -3.22
CA TRP A 52 4.13 -11.88 -2.76
C TRP A 52 5.22 -11.75 -3.83
N ALA A 53 5.32 -12.72 -4.75
CA ALA A 53 6.21 -12.63 -5.91
C ALA A 53 5.86 -11.45 -6.83
N ASP A 54 4.59 -11.00 -6.83
CA ASP A 54 4.12 -9.86 -7.61
C ASP A 54 4.37 -8.50 -6.93
N ALA A 55 4.78 -8.48 -5.65
CA ALA A 55 4.87 -7.27 -4.84
C ALA A 55 5.65 -6.11 -5.49
N PRO A 56 6.77 -6.32 -6.21
CA PRO A 56 7.47 -5.23 -6.92
C PRO A 56 6.66 -4.55 -8.02
N HIS A 57 5.59 -5.19 -8.51
CA HIS A 57 4.71 -4.71 -9.58
C HIS A 57 3.31 -4.32 -9.08
N ILE A 58 3.13 -4.24 -7.76
CA ILE A 58 1.86 -3.89 -7.12
C ILE A 58 1.97 -2.52 -6.46
N LEU A 59 0.89 -1.74 -6.54
CA LEU A 59 0.65 -0.59 -5.66
C LEU A 59 -0.44 -0.99 -4.67
N VAL A 60 -0.18 -0.78 -3.39
CA VAL A 60 -1.15 -1.01 -2.31
C VAL A 60 -1.65 0.34 -1.84
N TRP A 61 -2.94 0.61 -2.03
CA TRP A 61 -3.60 1.76 -1.43
C TRP A 61 -3.96 1.45 0.02
N LEU A 62 -3.57 2.32 0.95
CA LEU A 62 -3.94 2.24 2.35
C LEU A 62 -4.49 3.58 2.82
N CYS A 63 -5.54 3.55 3.64
CA CYS A 63 -5.93 4.73 4.41
C CYS A 63 -4.84 5.09 5.43
N LEU A 64 -4.85 6.33 5.92
CA LEU A 64 -3.84 6.82 6.87
C LEU A 64 -3.69 5.91 8.10
N GLY A 65 -4.80 5.46 8.69
CA GLY A 65 -4.77 4.56 9.85
C GLY A 65 -4.11 3.22 9.56
N CYS A 66 -4.44 2.60 8.41
CA CYS A 66 -3.80 1.34 8.02
C CYS A 66 -2.32 1.51 7.70
N ALA A 67 -1.92 2.63 7.10
CA ALA A 67 -0.52 2.94 6.84
C ALA A 67 0.28 3.16 8.13
N THR A 68 -0.29 3.85 9.12
CA THR A 68 0.30 4.01 10.45
C THR A 68 0.42 2.68 11.18
N ASP A 69 -0.60 1.83 11.12
CA ASP A 69 -0.60 0.51 11.78
C ASP A 69 0.58 -0.38 11.35
N VAL A 70 1.02 -0.24 10.10
CA VAL A 70 2.16 -0.96 9.53
C VAL A 70 3.46 -0.14 9.49
N GLY A 71 3.46 1.10 9.99
CA GLY A 71 4.65 1.96 10.03
C GLY A 71 5.12 2.45 8.65
N LEU A 72 4.22 2.55 7.68
CA LEU A 72 4.54 3.06 6.34
C LEU A 72 4.50 4.58 6.24
N THR A 73 3.83 5.28 7.16
CA THR A 73 3.77 6.75 7.22
C THR A 73 5.13 7.39 7.51
N ASP A 74 6.01 6.67 8.21
CA ASP A 74 7.27 7.22 8.73
C ASP A 74 8.45 7.04 7.76
N THR A 75 8.21 6.47 6.58
CA THR A 75 9.24 6.25 5.57
C THR A 75 8.86 6.89 4.23
N PRO A 76 9.80 7.53 3.50
CA PRO A 76 9.55 8.18 2.21
C PRO A 76 9.39 7.13 1.09
N ARG A 77 8.37 6.28 1.23
CA ARG A 77 8.09 5.10 0.41
C ARG A 77 6.73 5.18 -0.28
N ALA A 78 5.94 6.22 0.04
CA ALA A 78 4.76 6.57 -0.71
C ALA A 78 5.18 7.01 -2.11
N ILE A 79 4.56 6.40 -3.13
CA ILE A 79 4.64 6.96 -4.48
C ILE A 79 3.61 8.08 -4.49
N THR A 80 4.00 9.24 -4.00
CA THR A 80 3.16 10.44 -4.07
C THR A 80 2.85 10.68 -5.54
N GLN A 81 1.59 10.47 -5.96
CA GLN A 81 1.09 10.88 -7.27
C GLN A 81 0.94 12.40 -7.35
N ASN A 82 1.94 13.17 -6.92
CA ASN A 82 1.90 14.64 -7.00
C ASN A 82 2.28 15.15 -8.41
N SER A 83 1.93 14.40 -9.45
CA SER A 83 2.08 14.81 -10.87
C SER A 83 0.75 15.06 -11.58
N ARG A 84 -0.36 15.22 -10.86
CA ARG A 84 -1.57 15.88 -11.38
C ARG A 84 -1.80 17.21 -10.69
N ARG A 85 -1.00 18.21 -11.06
CA ARG A 85 -1.30 19.66 -11.02
C ARG A 85 -0.11 20.44 -11.59
N GLN A 86 0.17 20.21 -12.88
CA GLN A 86 0.75 21.23 -13.75
C GLN A 86 -0.09 21.23 -15.02
N ALA A 87 -1.12 22.07 -15.00
CA ALA A 87 -1.79 22.68 -16.13
C ALA A 87 -2.61 23.85 -15.59
#